data_AF-A0A239W346-F1
#
_entry.id   AF-A0A239W346-F1
#
_cell.length_a   1.000
_cell.length_b   1.000
_cell.length_c   1.000
_cell.angle_alpha   90.00
_cell.angle_beta   90.00
_cell.angle_gamma   90.00
#
_symmetry.space_group_name_H-M   'P 1'
#
loop_
_entity.id
_entity.type
_entity.pdbx_description
1 polymer ?
#
loop_
_entity_poly.entity_id
_entity_poly.type
_entity_poly.pdbx_seq_one_letter_code
_entity_poly.pdbx_strand_id
1 'polypeptide(L)'
;MALISHAQGWVRTIIDGLNRPFPWGAAHHSSGPDDVDVTPWLLHPAFHGCLDWHSSAHMQWSGVTLLACAAQRIESATRDELVDVLNDRLTVANAQVEKDYLRTHRGFERPYGWGWAALLAAQCEVARPAETRHVVATGAPSTSDGSSQRSCASATTFLTALSGATETRQTNEQEADTVPEATDWAEATGIVTKQVFANLMAWLPNLTMPVRTGTHDNTAFGIGLCLDAARVLGRTDVVAAIVEHSHRFFDADRDYPVEWEPSGHDFLSAGLSEAHLMARVFQVEGRGEEFGGWLSAFLPRLGQAGDTLLTVPDVLDGTDGRLAHLYGLSLSRAWQLRALAPWLDEDVQRRIAQVTARQVSAVEPQISDGDFMATHWLVSFAVQAELASSKY
;
A
#
# COMPACT_ATOMS: atom_id res chain seq x y z
N MET A 1 13.17 13.34 -8.30
CA MET A 1 12.50 12.43 -7.35
C MET A 1 11.88 13.25 -6.25
N ALA A 2 10.55 13.22 -6.13
CA ALA A 2 9.78 14.12 -5.26
C ALA A 2 9.57 13.61 -3.80
N LEU A 3 9.95 12.36 -3.49
CA LEU A 3 10.13 11.87 -2.09
C LEU A 3 11.11 12.70 -1.26
N ILE A 4 11.97 13.47 -1.93
CA ILE A 4 13.12 14.13 -1.35
C ILE A 4 12.77 15.30 -0.41
N SER A 5 11.70 16.06 -0.68
CA SER A 5 11.43 17.31 0.03
C SER A 5 10.73 17.11 1.37
N HIS A 6 9.98 16.01 1.55
CA HIS A 6 9.12 15.80 2.72
C HIS A 6 9.54 14.64 3.62
N ALA A 7 10.51 13.80 3.22
CA ALA A 7 10.92 12.60 3.95
C ALA A 7 11.20 12.84 5.43
N GLN A 8 11.94 13.91 5.76
CA GLN A 8 12.25 14.26 7.16
C GLN A 8 10.99 14.53 7.99
N GLY A 9 10.04 15.30 7.45
CA GLY A 9 8.79 15.61 8.14
C GLY A 9 7.93 14.36 8.31
N TRP A 10 7.79 13.56 7.25
CA TRP A 10 7.03 12.32 7.27
C TRP A 10 7.57 11.30 8.25
N VAL A 11 8.89 11.13 8.37
CA VAL A 11 9.48 10.23 9.37
C VAL A 11 9.18 10.70 10.78
N ARG A 12 9.27 12.02 11.06
CA ARG A 12 8.88 12.55 12.38
C ARG A 12 7.41 12.28 12.69
N THR A 13 6.51 12.44 11.71
CA THR A 13 5.09 12.10 11.86
C THR A 13 4.88 10.60 12.11
N ILE A 14 5.63 9.74 11.44
CA ILE A 14 5.59 8.28 11.67
C ILE A 14 5.99 7.96 13.10
N ILE A 15 7.12 8.50 13.59
CA ILE A 15 7.60 8.28 14.95
C ILE A 15 6.56 8.76 15.98
N ASP A 16 6.02 9.96 15.82
CA ASP A 16 4.99 10.51 16.73
C ASP A 16 3.75 9.61 16.78
N GLY A 17 3.23 9.21 15.61
CA GLY A 17 2.07 8.33 15.52
C GLY A 17 2.30 6.99 16.20
N LEU A 18 3.43 6.33 15.93
CA LEU A 18 3.75 5.02 16.53
C LEU A 18 3.87 5.13 18.05
N ASN A 19 4.53 6.18 18.55
CA ASN A 19 4.73 6.41 19.99
C ASN A 19 3.50 6.95 20.73
N ARG A 20 2.38 7.20 20.04
CA ARG A 20 1.14 7.70 20.63
C ARG A 20 0.15 6.57 20.91
N PRO A 21 0.04 6.07 22.16
CA PRO A 21 -0.81 4.91 22.47
C PRO A 21 -2.31 5.23 22.47
N PHE A 22 -2.71 6.49 22.65
CA PHE A 22 -4.12 6.90 22.72
C PHE A 22 -4.41 8.20 21.94
N PRO A 23 -5.62 8.35 21.38
CA PRO A 23 -6.75 7.40 21.38
C PRO A 23 -6.45 6.09 20.63
N TRP A 24 -7.14 5.00 20.99
CA TRP A 24 -6.98 3.67 20.39
C TRP A 24 -8.32 3.04 20.01
N GLY A 25 -8.52 2.76 18.73
CA GLY A 25 -9.62 2.01 18.16
C GLY A 25 -9.28 0.53 18.09
N ALA A 26 -9.56 -0.21 19.16
CA ALA A 26 -9.14 -1.61 19.27
C ALA A 26 -9.75 -2.56 18.22
N ALA A 27 -10.91 -2.21 17.65
CA ALA A 27 -11.69 -3.06 16.75
C ALA A 27 -11.84 -4.53 17.23
N HIS A 28 -11.75 -4.74 18.54
CA HIS A 28 -11.77 -6.04 19.18
C HIS A 28 -13.21 -6.50 19.37
N HIS A 29 -13.52 -7.70 18.87
CA HIS A 29 -14.81 -8.33 19.08
C HIS A 29 -14.74 -9.16 20.36
N SER A 30 -15.33 -8.61 21.42
CA SER A 30 -15.48 -9.27 22.71
C SER A 30 -16.29 -10.58 22.58
N SER A 31 -15.70 -11.69 22.98
CA SER A 31 -16.33 -13.03 22.97
C SER A 31 -17.23 -13.28 24.18
N GLY A 32 -17.23 -12.38 25.17
CA GLY A 32 -17.99 -12.51 26.41
C GLY A 32 -17.72 -11.35 27.37
N PRO A 33 -18.47 -11.24 28.48
CA PRO A 33 -18.40 -10.09 29.37
C PRO A 33 -17.03 -9.86 30.04
N ASP A 34 -16.18 -10.88 30.09
CA ASP A 34 -14.82 -10.80 30.66
C ASP A 34 -13.75 -10.49 29.60
N ASP A 35 -14.11 -10.50 28.31
CA ASP A 35 -13.23 -10.20 27.18
C ASP A 35 -13.27 -8.69 26.89
N VAL A 36 -12.72 -7.91 27.83
CA VAL A 36 -12.85 -6.44 27.87
C VAL A 36 -11.51 -5.70 27.96
N ASP A 37 -10.39 -6.41 28.13
CA ASP A 37 -9.07 -5.78 28.16
C ASP A 37 -8.60 -5.49 26.73
N VAL A 38 -8.75 -4.22 26.34
CA VAL A 38 -8.36 -3.71 25.02
C VAL A 38 -7.09 -2.86 25.08
N THR A 39 -6.23 -3.11 26.06
CA THR A 39 -4.96 -2.41 26.22
C THR A 39 -4.09 -2.60 24.97
N PRO A 40 -3.68 -1.52 24.26
CA PRO A 40 -3.11 -1.62 22.91
C PRO A 40 -1.87 -2.52 22.84
N TRP A 41 -0.88 -2.30 23.71
CA TRP A 41 0.38 -3.04 23.72
C TRP A 41 0.27 -4.44 24.32
N LEU A 42 -0.86 -4.82 24.91
CA LEU A 42 -1.11 -6.19 25.34
C LEU A 42 -1.74 -7.02 24.22
N LEU A 43 -2.74 -6.46 23.52
CA LEU A 43 -3.39 -7.14 22.40
C LEU A 43 -2.51 -7.14 21.14
N HIS A 44 -1.84 -6.02 20.89
CA HIS A 44 -1.16 -5.74 19.62
C HIS A 44 0.22 -5.11 19.82
N PRO A 45 1.18 -5.85 20.41
CA PRO A 45 2.50 -5.31 20.75
C PRO A 45 3.33 -4.90 19.53
N ALA A 46 3.09 -5.44 18.33
CA ALA A 46 3.80 -4.99 17.13
C ALA A 46 3.11 -3.78 16.48
N PHE A 47 1.78 -3.68 16.61
CA PHE A 47 0.95 -2.77 15.82
C PHE A 47 0.07 -1.83 16.67
N HIS A 48 0.49 -1.49 17.89
CA HIS A 48 -0.17 -0.44 18.67
C HIS A 48 0.26 0.98 18.21
N GLY A 49 -0.43 2.00 18.71
CA GLY A 49 -0.22 3.39 18.30
C GLY A 49 -0.95 3.74 17.01
N CYS A 50 -0.79 4.95 16.50
CA CYS A 50 -1.41 5.40 15.24
C CYS A 50 -2.95 5.22 15.21
N LEU A 51 -3.66 5.42 16.31
CA LEU A 51 -5.12 5.19 16.45
C LEU A 51 -5.54 3.72 16.36
N ASP A 52 -5.06 2.91 15.42
CA ASP A 52 -5.48 1.52 15.24
C ASP A 52 -4.39 0.63 14.61
N TRP A 53 -4.69 -0.67 14.53
CA TRP A 53 -3.76 -1.72 14.15
C TRP A 53 -3.21 -1.54 12.73
N HIS A 54 -4.10 -1.35 11.74
CA HIS A 54 -3.67 -1.20 10.36
C HIS A 54 -2.93 0.11 10.14
N SER A 55 -3.28 1.16 10.89
CA SER A 55 -2.59 2.42 10.80
C SER A 55 -1.15 2.33 11.25
N SER A 56 -0.90 1.63 12.36
CA SER A 56 0.45 1.28 12.78
C SER A 56 1.17 0.47 11.70
N ALA A 57 0.52 -0.55 11.12
CA ALA A 57 1.13 -1.40 10.09
C ALA A 57 1.59 -0.61 8.84
N HIS A 58 0.76 0.28 8.29
CA HIS A 58 1.15 1.04 7.10
C HIS A 58 2.05 2.24 7.39
N MET A 59 2.04 2.78 8.61
CA MET A 59 3.04 3.76 9.05
C MET A 59 4.42 3.13 9.20
N GLN A 60 4.50 1.89 9.73
CA GLN A 60 5.74 1.11 9.73
C GLN A 60 6.20 0.80 8.30
N TRP A 61 5.29 0.41 7.39
CA TRP A 61 5.64 0.20 5.97
C TRP A 61 6.23 1.47 5.35
N SER A 62 5.64 2.63 5.66
CA SER A 62 6.12 3.93 5.19
C SER A 62 7.52 4.24 5.73
N GLY A 63 7.76 3.95 7.01
CA GLY A 63 9.07 4.11 7.65
C GLY A 63 10.15 3.28 6.97
N VAL A 64 9.92 1.98 6.79
CA VAL A 64 10.87 1.09 6.09
C VAL A 64 11.10 1.55 4.65
N THR A 65 10.04 1.97 3.95
CA THR A 65 10.15 2.50 2.58
C THR A 65 10.98 3.77 2.52
N LEU A 66 10.79 4.71 3.44
CA LEU A 66 11.54 5.97 3.49
C LEU A 66 13.00 5.75 3.89
N LEU A 67 13.30 4.78 4.77
CA LEU A 67 14.66 4.36 5.04
C LEU A 67 15.33 3.78 3.78
N ALA A 68 14.64 2.92 3.03
CA ALA A 68 15.19 2.30 1.82
C ALA A 68 15.34 3.25 0.62
N CYS A 69 14.51 4.30 0.52
CA CYS A 69 14.41 5.11 -0.69
C CYS A 69 14.76 6.59 -0.50
N ALA A 70 14.81 7.07 0.73
CA ALA A 70 15.02 8.48 1.05
C ALA A 70 15.93 8.70 2.27
N ALA A 71 16.71 7.71 2.73
CA ALA A 71 17.62 7.84 3.88
C ALA A 71 18.55 9.06 3.80
N GLN A 72 19.06 9.38 2.62
CA GLN A 72 19.91 10.54 2.35
C GLN A 72 19.23 11.90 2.57
N ARG A 73 17.91 11.91 2.77
CA ARG A 73 17.09 13.10 3.04
C ARG A 73 16.56 13.15 4.48
N ILE A 74 16.96 12.17 5.30
CA ILE A 74 16.55 12.07 6.69
C ILE A 74 17.80 12.27 7.56
N GLU A 75 17.68 13.16 8.55
CA GLU A 75 18.74 13.40 9.55
C GLU A 75 19.11 12.08 10.23
N SER A 76 20.40 11.84 10.52
CA SER A 76 20.85 10.57 11.11
C SER A 76 20.14 10.26 12.42
N ALA A 77 19.99 11.24 13.31
CA ALA A 77 19.29 11.06 14.58
C ALA A 77 17.82 10.64 14.38
N THR A 78 17.13 11.18 13.37
CA THR A 78 15.75 10.81 13.05
C THR A 78 15.66 9.41 12.42
N ARG A 79 16.69 8.98 11.66
CA ARG A 79 16.78 7.60 11.17
C ARG A 79 17.00 6.62 12.33
N ASP A 80 17.93 6.94 13.22
CA ASP A 80 18.25 6.10 14.38
C ASP A 80 17.02 5.93 15.28
N GLU A 81 16.28 7.02 15.54
CA GLU A 81 15.02 6.97 16.30
C GLU A 81 13.93 6.12 15.63
N LEU A 82 13.75 6.24 14.31
CA LEU A 82 12.81 5.38 13.57
C LEU A 82 13.22 3.90 13.65
N VAL A 83 14.51 3.61 13.49
CA VAL A 83 15.07 2.25 13.59
C VAL A 83 14.82 1.68 14.99
N ASP A 84 15.05 2.45 16.05
CA ASP A 84 14.78 2.03 17.43
C ASP A 84 13.30 1.70 17.65
N VAL A 85 12.38 2.53 17.15
CA VAL A 85 10.93 2.28 17.23
C VAL A 85 10.54 0.99 16.47
N LEU A 86 11.13 0.75 15.29
CA LEU A 86 10.87 -0.46 14.51
C LEU A 86 11.47 -1.71 15.20
N ASN A 87 12.66 -1.60 15.79
CA ASN A 87 13.31 -2.69 16.52
C ASN A 87 12.53 -3.13 17.76
N ASP A 88 11.91 -2.19 18.49
CA ASP A 88 11.07 -2.50 19.65
C ASP A 88 9.79 -3.28 19.24
N ARG A 89 9.25 -2.98 18.05
CA ARG A 89 7.97 -3.52 17.58
C ARG A 89 8.11 -4.81 16.80
N LEU A 90 9.02 -4.84 15.83
CA LEU A 90 9.18 -5.90 14.85
C LEU A 90 10.07 -7.01 15.37
N THR A 91 9.68 -7.57 16.52
CA THR A 91 10.33 -8.72 17.14
C THR A 91 9.54 -9.99 16.89
N VAL A 92 10.22 -11.14 16.88
CA VAL A 92 9.57 -12.47 16.78
C VAL A 92 8.55 -12.68 17.91
N ALA A 93 8.84 -12.19 19.12
CA ALA A 93 7.95 -12.30 20.27
C ALA A 93 6.63 -11.54 20.05
N ASN A 94 6.71 -10.27 19.62
CA ASN A 94 5.53 -9.47 19.34
C ASN A 94 4.74 -10.04 18.17
N ALA A 95 5.42 -10.45 17.10
CA ALA A 95 4.80 -11.05 15.92
C ALA A 95 4.04 -12.35 16.25
N GLN A 96 4.52 -13.12 17.23
CA GLN A 96 3.84 -14.32 17.70
C GLN A 96 2.49 -14.00 18.37
N VAL A 97 2.41 -12.89 19.12
CA VAL A 97 1.15 -12.39 19.71
C VAL A 97 0.16 -12.01 18.61
N GLU A 98 0.59 -11.22 17.63
CA GLU A 98 -0.26 -10.80 16.50
C GLU A 98 -0.77 -12.01 15.71
N LYS A 99 0.11 -13.00 15.46
CA LYS A 99 -0.25 -14.24 14.78
C LYS A 99 -1.35 -14.99 15.52
N ASP A 100 -1.20 -15.16 16.84
CA ASP A 100 -2.19 -15.88 17.64
C ASP A 100 -3.52 -15.14 17.73
N TYR A 101 -3.48 -13.80 17.74
CA TYR A 101 -4.67 -12.98 17.65
C TYR A 101 -5.38 -13.14 16.30
N LEU A 102 -4.68 -13.01 15.17
CA LEU A 102 -5.23 -13.19 13.81
C LEU A 102 -5.76 -14.61 13.56
N ARG A 103 -5.12 -15.63 14.16
CA ARG A 103 -5.55 -17.03 14.06
C ARG A 103 -6.91 -17.25 14.75
N THR A 104 -7.12 -16.57 15.88
CA THR A 104 -8.33 -16.68 16.71
C THR A 104 -9.44 -15.77 16.15
N HIS A 105 -9.12 -14.54 15.79
CA HIS A 105 -10.03 -13.52 15.26
C HIS A 105 -9.91 -13.40 13.74
N ARG A 106 -10.25 -14.47 13.01
CA ARG A 106 -10.02 -14.57 11.55
C ARG A 106 -10.72 -13.52 10.68
N GLY A 107 -11.61 -12.69 11.23
CA GLY A 107 -12.25 -11.59 10.52
C GLY A 107 -11.65 -10.21 10.83
N PHE A 108 -10.79 -10.12 11.85
CA PHE A 108 -10.14 -8.88 12.25
C PHE A 108 -9.30 -8.32 11.12
N GLU A 109 -9.43 -7.00 10.85
CA GLU A 109 -8.66 -6.27 9.85
C GLU A 109 -8.83 -6.72 8.38
N ARG A 110 -9.87 -7.49 8.10
CA ARG A 110 -10.17 -7.98 6.76
C ARG A 110 -10.83 -6.92 5.87
N PRO A 111 -10.40 -6.74 4.60
CA PRO A 111 -9.14 -7.18 4.00
C PRO A 111 -8.04 -6.10 4.04
N TYR A 112 -8.34 -4.88 4.52
CA TYR A 112 -7.43 -3.74 4.43
C TYR A 112 -6.18 -3.87 5.29
N GLY A 113 -6.31 -4.13 6.59
CA GLY A 113 -5.15 -4.32 7.46
C GLY A 113 -4.33 -5.55 7.05
N TRP A 114 -4.98 -6.62 6.58
CA TRP A 114 -4.29 -7.76 5.99
C TRP A 114 -3.36 -7.35 4.84
N GLY A 115 -3.87 -6.54 3.92
CA GLY A 115 -3.10 -6.00 2.80
C GLY A 115 -1.86 -5.23 3.26
N TRP A 116 -2.03 -4.31 4.22
CA TRP A 116 -0.93 -3.50 4.73
C TRP A 116 0.11 -4.28 5.53
N ALA A 117 -0.30 -5.24 6.35
CA ALA A 117 0.65 -6.09 7.08
C ALA A 117 1.45 -7.01 6.14
N ALA A 118 0.80 -7.54 5.10
CA ALA A 118 1.49 -8.31 4.07
C ALA A 118 2.48 -7.42 3.29
N LEU A 119 2.07 -6.19 2.95
CA LEU A 119 2.92 -5.24 2.24
C LEU A 119 4.11 -4.77 3.08
N LEU A 120 3.94 -4.57 4.39
CA LEU A 120 5.03 -4.33 5.34
C LEU A 120 6.06 -5.47 5.28
N ALA A 121 5.63 -6.72 5.36
CA ALA A 121 6.54 -7.87 5.30
C ALA A 121 7.31 -7.93 3.97
N ALA A 122 6.62 -7.65 2.86
CA ALA A 122 7.26 -7.56 1.56
C ALA A 122 8.30 -6.43 1.49
N GLN A 123 7.99 -5.25 2.06
CA GLN A 123 8.94 -4.14 2.09
C GLN A 123 10.15 -4.43 2.99
N CYS A 124 9.96 -5.10 4.13
CA CYS A 124 11.07 -5.58 4.95
C CYS A 124 11.96 -6.55 4.16
N GLU A 125 11.39 -7.51 3.43
CA GLU A 125 12.17 -8.44 2.60
C GLU A 125 12.95 -7.70 1.49
N VAL A 126 12.34 -6.71 0.84
CA VAL A 126 13.02 -5.85 -0.16
C VAL A 126 14.17 -5.06 0.48
N ALA A 127 13.98 -4.54 1.69
CA ALA A 127 14.99 -3.73 2.39
C ALA A 127 16.17 -4.56 2.95
N ARG A 128 16.09 -5.89 2.97
CA ARG A 128 17.18 -6.76 3.46
C ARG A 128 18.49 -6.56 2.69
N PRO A 129 19.64 -6.66 3.37
CA PRO A 129 20.94 -6.83 2.73
C PRO A 129 20.92 -7.99 1.73
N ALA A 130 21.54 -7.80 0.56
CA ALA A 130 21.52 -8.82 -0.51
C ALA A 130 22.03 -10.19 -0.05
N GLU A 131 22.98 -10.20 0.90
CA GLU A 131 23.58 -11.39 1.50
C GLU A 131 22.60 -12.23 2.34
N THR A 132 21.54 -11.61 2.87
CA THR A 132 20.57 -12.28 3.76
C THR A 132 19.24 -12.52 3.07
N ARG A 133 19.01 -12.06 1.83
CA ARG A 133 17.76 -12.28 1.09
C ARG A 133 17.55 -13.77 0.81
N HIS A 134 16.33 -14.25 1.03
CA HIS A 134 15.98 -15.58 0.54
C HIS A 134 15.89 -15.51 -0.99
N VAL A 135 16.71 -16.29 -1.70
CA VAL A 135 16.65 -16.38 -3.16
C VAL A 135 15.29 -16.97 -3.56
N VAL A 136 14.33 -16.11 -3.85
CA VAL A 136 13.13 -16.48 -4.59
C VAL A 136 13.51 -16.37 -6.06
N ALA A 137 13.63 -17.52 -6.73
CA ALA A 137 13.87 -17.56 -8.17
C ALA A 137 12.65 -16.95 -8.89
N THR A 138 12.67 -15.65 -9.13
CA THR A 138 11.73 -14.99 -10.03
C THR A 138 12.18 -15.32 -11.45
N GLY A 139 11.58 -16.36 -12.03
CA GLY A 139 11.66 -16.62 -13.46
C GLY A 139 10.93 -15.50 -14.21
N ALA A 140 11.64 -14.42 -14.52
CA ALA A 140 11.20 -13.42 -15.50
C ALA A 140 12.37 -13.15 -16.47
N PRO A 141 12.13 -13.09 -17.79
CA PRO A 141 13.19 -12.84 -18.76
C PRO A 141 13.71 -11.42 -18.59
N SER A 142 15.03 -11.29 -18.52
CA SER A 142 15.74 -10.02 -18.42
C SER A 142 15.60 -9.22 -19.71
N THR A 143 14.89 -8.09 -19.67
CA THR A 143 14.90 -7.08 -20.74
C THR A 143 15.34 -5.73 -20.17
N SER A 144 16.37 -5.18 -20.79
CA SER A 144 17.14 -3.99 -20.40
C SER A 144 16.51 -2.68 -20.87
N ASP A 145 16.61 -1.61 -20.06
CA ASP A 145 16.57 -0.25 -20.58
C ASP A 145 17.53 0.68 -19.81
N GLY A 146 18.14 1.62 -20.54
CA GLY A 146 19.25 2.46 -20.10
C GLY A 146 18.78 3.85 -19.67
N SER A 147 18.53 4.00 -18.37
CA SER A 147 18.42 5.28 -17.67
C SER A 147 19.11 5.08 -16.32
N SER A 148 20.23 5.77 -16.08
CA SER A 148 20.88 5.78 -14.76
C SER A 148 20.07 6.66 -13.80
N GLN A 149 18.85 6.24 -13.48
CA GLN A 149 18.05 6.71 -12.37
C GLN A 149 18.08 5.62 -11.30
N ARG A 150 18.49 5.98 -10.08
CA ARG A 150 18.40 5.07 -8.93
C ARG A 150 16.91 4.74 -8.73
N SER A 151 16.51 3.53 -9.09
CA SER A 151 15.14 3.05 -8.86
C SER A 151 14.99 2.71 -7.39
N CYS A 152 14.02 3.35 -6.71
CA CYS A 152 13.64 3.00 -5.35
C CYS A 152 12.99 1.61 -5.35
N ALA A 153 13.59 0.67 -4.62
CA ALA A 153 13.04 -0.66 -4.41
C ALA A 153 11.89 -0.59 -3.39
N SER A 154 10.66 -0.39 -3.89
CA SER A 154 9.42 -0.53 -3.12
C SER A 154 8.69 -1.81 -3.50
N ALA A 155 8.06 -2.47 -2.53
CA ALA A 155 7.21 -3.63 -2.74
C ALA A 155 5.99 -3.35 -3.65
N THR A 156 5.63 -2.08 -3.87
CA THR A 156 4.59 -1.66 -4.83
C THR A 156 5.12 -1.23 -6.20
N THR A 157 6.45 -1.22 -6.41
CA THR A 157 7.02 -0.83 -7.69
C THR A 157 6.80 -1.93 -8.73
N PHE A 158 5.80 -1.73 -9.59
CA PHE A 158 5.65 -2.50 -10.82
C PHE A 158 6.74 -2.10 -11.82
N LEU A 159 7.54 -3.04 -12.31
CA LEU A 159 8.28 -2.83 -13.55
C LEU A 159 7.28 -2.93 -14.71
N THR A 160 6.93 -1.79 -15.31
CA THR A 160 6.25 -1.77 -16.61
C THR A 160 7.26 -2.24 -17.66
N ALA A 161 6.99 -3.38 -18.29
CA ALA A 161 7.77 -3.80 -19.45
C ALA A 161 7.54 -2.77 -20.57
N LEU A 162 8.57 -1.98 -20.90
CA LEU A 162 8.61 -1.18 -22.12
C LEU A 162 9.20 -2.02 -23.26
N SER A 163 8.69 -1.76 -24.46
CA SER A 163 8.80 -2.53 -25.69
C SER A 163 10.23 -2.86 -26.15
N GLY A 164 10.36 -3.97 -26.88
CA GLY A 164 11.62 -4.63 -27.23
C GLY A 164 12.60 -3.87 -28.12
N ALA A 165 13.88 -4.03 -27.79
CA ALA A 165 15.01 -4.00 -28.72
C ALA A 165 16.15 -4.89 -28.17
N THR A 166 16.54 -5.90 -28.93
CA THR A 166 17.59 -6.88 -28.64
C THR A 166 18.98 -6.26 -28.79
N GLU A 167 19.75 -6.15 -27.70
CA GLU A 167 21.22 -6.12 -27.75
C GLU A 167 21.83 -6.44 -26.36
N THR A 168 22.93 -7.21 -26.35
CA THR A 168 23.46 -7.89 -25.15
C THR A 168 24.64 -7.14 -24.55
N ARG A 169 24.60 -6.76 -23.26
CA ARG A 169 25.81 -6.37 -22.50
C ARG A 169 25.65 -6.43 -20.97
N GLN A 170 26.74 -6.80 -20.28
CA GLN A 170 26.85 -7.03 -18.82
C GLN A 170 26.57 -5.79 -17.95
N THR A 171 25.91 -5.96 -16.81
CA THR A 171 25.64 -4.92 -15.80
C THR A 171 26.35 -5.19 -14.47
N ASN A 172 26.95 -4.15 -13.88
CA ASN A 172 27.27 -4.07 -12.46
C ASN A 172 25.97 -3.89 -11.67
N GLU A 173 25.72 -4.74 -10.68
CA GLU A 173 24.66 -4.56 -9.68
C GLU A 173 24.95 -3.27 -8.89
N GLN A 174 24.12 -2.24 -9.05
CA GLN A 174 24.17 -1.04 -8.20
C GLN A 174 23.22 -1.25 -7.01
N GLU A 175 23.80 -1.29 -5.81
CA GLU A 175 23.12 -1.53 -4.52
C GLU A 175 21.91 -0.61 -4.33
N ALA A 176 20.73 -1.20 -4.16
CA ALA A 176 19.65 -0.53 -3.45
C ALA A 176 20.13 -0.24 -2.03
N ASP A 177 19.74 0.89 -1.43
CA ASP A 177 20.10 1.19 -0.04
C ASP A 177 19.42 0.14 0.87
N THR A 178 20.20 -0.85 1.30
CA THR A 178 19.76 -1.90 2.22
C THR A 178 19.70 -1.35 3.64
N VAL A 179 18.77 -1.84 4.45
CA VAL A 179 18.65 -1.49 5.86
C VAL A 179 19.18 -2.67 6.69
N PRO A 180 20.28 -2.53 7.46
CA PRO A 180 20.90 -3.64 8.18
C PRO A 180 19.93 -4.46 9.05
N GLU A 181 19.05 -3.77 9.76
CA GLU A 181 18.06 -4.32 10.70
C GLU A 181 16.90 -5.04 9.99
N ALA A 182 16.72 -4.83 8.68
CA ALA A 182 15.58 -5.38 7.93
C ALA A 182 15.56 -6.91 7.88
N THR A 183 16.67 -7.58 8.17
CA THR A 183 16.71 -9.05 8.30
C THR A 183 15.78 -9.52 9.43
N ASP A 184 15.88 -8.92 10.60
CA ASP A 184 15.09 -9.30 11.78
C ASP A 184 13.64 -8.86 11.61
N TRP A 185 13.41 -7.68 11.01
CA TRP A 185 12.08 -7.18 10.69
C TRP A 185 11.35 -8.09 9.70
N ALA A 186 12.04 -8.59 8.67
CA ALA A 186 11.48 -9.52 7.70
C ALA A 186 11.11 -10.86 8.34
N GLU A 187 11.91 -11.37 9.29
CA GLU A 187 11.56 -12.56 10.06
C GLU A 187 10.28 -12.35 10.87
N ALA A 188 10.21 -11.27 11.66
CA ALA A 188 9.06 -10.96 12.50
C ALA A 188 7.77 -10.75 11.67
N THR A 189 7.81 -9.86 10.67
CA THR A 189 6.66 -9.55 9.81
C THR A 189 6.23 -10.75 8.95
N GLY A 190 7.17 -11.64 8.61
CA GLY A 190 6.89 -12.91 7.94
C GLY A 190 6.03 -13.88 8.76
N ILE A 191 6.12 -13.85 10.09
CA ILE A 191 5.27 -14.65 10.99
C ILE A 191 3.80 -14.19 10.89
N VAL A 192 3.57 -12.88 10.96
CA VAL A 192 2.24 -12.28 10.83
C VAL A 192 1.65 -12.55 9.45
N THR A 193 2.43 -12.30 8.40
CA THR A 193 1.98 -12.43 7.00
C THR A 193 1.63 -13.87 6.63
N LYS A 194 2.33 -14.87 7.18
CA LYS A 194 1.94 -16.29 7.01
C LYS A 194 0.52 -16.54 7.51
N GLN A 195 0.12 -15.96 8.64
CA GLN A 195 -1.23 -16.10 9.18
C GLN A 195 -2.25 -15.25 8.41
N VAL A 196 -1.88 -14.05 7.96
CA VAL A 196 -2.71 -13.25 7.04
C VAL A 196 -3.04 -14.05 5.78
N PHE A 197 -2.05 -14.64 5.12
CA PHE A 197 -2.29 -15.45 3.93
C PHE A 197 -3.10 -16.71 4.22
N ALA A 198 -2.92 -17.36 5.38
CA ALA A 198 -3.79 -18.46 5.79
C ALA A 198 -5.26 -18.01 5.95
N ASN A 199 -5.51 -16.83 6.53
CA ASN A 199 -6.85 -16.27 6.67
C ASN A 199 -7.44 -15.86 5.31
N LEU A 200 -6.65 -15.23 4.44
CA LEU A 200 -7.04 -14.86 3.09
C LEU A 200 -7.45 -16.10 2.27
N MET A 201 -6.63 -17.14 2.27
CA MET A 201 -6.89 -18.39 1.54
C MET A 201 -8.12 -19.15 2.07
N ALA A 202 -8.47 -18.97 3.34
CA ALA A 202 -9.71 -19.50 3.90
C ALA A 202 -10.94 -18.64 3.56
N TRP A 203 -10.78 -17.32 3.44
CA TRP A 203 -11.88 -16.38 3.22
C TRP A 203 -12.25 -16.22 1.74
N LEU A 204 -11.26 -16.05 0.86
CA LEU A 204 -11.47 -15.63 -0.53
C LEU A 204 -12.39 -16.59 -1.33
N PRO A 205 -12.27 -17.93 -1.20
CA PRO A 205 -13.20 -18.86 -1.85
C PRO A 205 -14.65 -18.76 -1.37
N ASN A 206 -14.86 -18.26 -0.15
CA ASN A 206 -16.19 -18.09 0.44
C ASN A 206 -16.80 -16.71 0.16
N LEU A 207 -16.06 -15.77 -0.42
CA LEU A 207 -16.56 -14.46 -0.79
C LEU A 207 -17.38 -14.58 -2.08
N THR A 208 -18.70 -14.47 -1.97
CA THR A 208 -19.62 -14.61 -3.11
C THR A 208 -19.63 -13.37 -4.01
N MET A 209 -19.45 -12.19 -3.42
CA MET A 209 -19.39 -10.90 -4.12
C MET A 209 -18.29 -10.03 -3.52
N PRO A 210 -17.56 -9.24 -4.33
CA PRO A 210 -16.60 -8.29 -3.81
C PRO A 210 -17.32 -7.10 -3.14
N VAL A 211 -16.68 -6.52 -2.14
CA VAL A 211 -17.11 -5.28 -1.48
C VAL A 211 -16.46 -4.08 -2.18
N ARG A 212 -17.28 -3.12 -2.62
CA ARG A 212 -16.89 -1.95 -3.43
C ARG A 212 -17.11 -0.61 -2.72
N THR A 213 -16.95 -0.58 -1.40
CA THR A 213 -16.98 0.67 -0.62
C THR A 213 -15.67 1.45 -0.80
N GLY A 214 -15.66 2.77 -0.60
CA GLY A 214 -14.43 3.57 -0.57
C GLY A 214 -13.70 3.53 0.76
N THR A 215 -13.85 2.44 1.53
CA THR A 215 -13.33 2.28 2.89
C THR A 215 -12.62 0.95 3.12
N HIS A 216 -12.23 0.65 4.36
CA HIS A 216 -11.43 -0.50 4.80
C HIS A 216 -11.92 -1.88 4.31
N ASP A 217 -13.21 -2.04 4.03
CA ASP A 217 -13.78 -3.29 3.56
C ASP A 217 -13.62 -3.52 2.05
N ASN A 218 -13.06 -2.55 1.30
CA ASN A 218 -12.84 -2.64 -0.15
C ASN A 218 -12.01 -3.88 -0.51
N THR A 219 -12.64 -4.81 -1.24
CA THR A 219 -12.02 -6.09 -1.59
C THR A 219 -10.84 -5.90 -2.53
N ALA A 220 -11.00 -5.06 -3.57
CA ALA A 220 -9.97 -4.89 -4.59
C ALA A 220 -8.69 -4.27 -4.02
N PHE A 221 -8.82 -3.25 -3.16
CA PHE A 221 -7.69 -2.61 -2.50
C PHE A 221 -6.93 -3.61 -1.62
N GLY A 222 -7.63 -4.29 -0.70
CA GLY A 222 -6.99 -5.20 0.26
C GLY A 222 -6.27 -6.37 -0.41
N ILE A 223 -6.92 -7.04 -1.39
CA ILE A 223 -6.27 -8.16 -2.09
C ILE A 223 -5.21 -7.69 -3.09
N GLY A 224 -5.29 -6.45 -3.60
CA GLY A 224 -4.25 -5.84 -4.43
C GLY A 224 -2.93 -5.68 -3.67
N LEU A 225 -2.97 -5.22 -2.41
CA LEU A 225 -1.76 -5.15 -1.58
C LEU A 225 -1.23 -6.56 -1.24
N CYS A 226 -2.13 -7.51 -0.95
CA CYS A 226 -1.74 -8.91 -0.74
C CYS A 226 -1.09 -9.52 -1.99
N LEU A 227 -1.52 -9.15 -3.21
CA LEU A 227 -0.94 -9.62 -4.46
C LEU A 227 0.49 -9.10 -4.62
N ASP A 228 0.72 -7.82 -4.38
CA ASP A 228 2.06 -7.21 -4.40
C ASP A 228 2.99 -7.93 -3.41
N ALA A 229 2.51 -8.12 -2.18
CA ALA A 229 3.25 -8.82 -1.15
C ALA A 229 3.53 -10.29 -1.49
N ALA A 230 2.54 -11.03 -1.97
CA ALA A 230 2.68 -12.45 -2.29
C ALA A 230 3.71 -12.70 -3.40
N ARG A 231 3.82 -11.78 -4.38
CA ARG A 231 4.84 -11.86 -5.43
C ARG A 231 6.24 -11.70 -4.88
N VAL A 232 6.46 -10.66 -4.07
CA VAL A 232 7.77 -10.41 -3.42
C VAL A 232 8.18 -11.58 -2.53
N LEU A 233 7.23 -12.11 -1.76
CA LEU A 233 7.46 -13.20 -0.80
C LEU A 233 7.43 -14.61 -1.44
N GLY A 234 7.32 -14.72 -2.76
CA GLY A 234 7.35 -16.00 -3.47
C GLY A 234 6.14 -16.92 -3.20
N ARG A 235 5.00 -16.37 -2.78
CA ARG A 235 3.76 -17.10 -2.47
C ARG A 235 2.88 -17.28 -3.70
N THR A 236 3.35 -18.12 -4.62
CA THR A 236 2.67 -18.40 -5.90
C THR A 236 1.27 -18.97 -5.74
N ASP A 237 1.02 -19.70 -4.64
CA ASP A 237 -0.31 -20.20 -4.27
C ASP A 237 -1.30 -19.07 -3.95
N VAL A 238 -0.85 -18.05 -3.22
CA VAL A 238 -1.63 -16.86 -2.89
C VAL A 238 -1.86 -15.99 -4.13
N VAL A 239 -0.82 -15.81 -4.95
CA VAL A 239 -0.92 -15.10 -6.24
C VAL A 239 -1.99 -15.73 -7.12
N ALA A 240 -1.94 -17.06 -7.31
CA ALA A 240 -2.92 -17.78 -8.12
C ALA A 240 -4.35 -17.61 -7.60
N ALA A 241 -4.55 -17.72 -6.28
CA ALA A 241 -5.87 -17.53 -5.68
C ALA A 241 -6.40 -16.09 -5.90
N ILE A 242 -5.57 -15.07 -5.70
CA ILE A 242 -6.00 -13.68 -5.92
C ILE A 242 -6.34 -13.44 -7.39
N VAL A 243 -5.52 -13.93 -8.33
CA VAL A 243 -5.77 -13.81 -9.79
C VAL A 243 -7.09 -14.48 -10.16
N GLU A 244 -7.30 -15.74 -9.78
CA GLU A 244 -8.54 -16.49 -10.04
C GLU A 244 -9.78 -15.73 -9.55
N HIS A 245 -9.71 -15.21 -8.32
CA HIS A 245 -10.85 -14.53 -7.71
C HIS A 245 -11.07 -13.14 -8.29
N SER A 246 -10.00 -12.45 -8.70
CA SER A 246 -10.12 -11.16 -9.38
C SER A 246 -10.85 -11.31 -10.71
N HIS A 247 -10.51 -12.33 -11.51
CA HIS A 247 -11.25 -12.65 -12.74
C HIS A 247 -12.72 -12.96 -12.45
N ARG A 248 -12.99 -13.81 -11.45
CA ARG A 248 -14.37 -14.16 -11.04
C ARG A 248 -15.19 -12.94 -10.64
N PHE A 249 -14.57 -11.93 -10.05
CA PHE A 249 -15.25 -10.76 -9.51
C PHE A 249 -15.40 -9.61 -10.51
N PHE A 250 -14.42 -9.38 -11.38
CA PHE A 250 -14.25 -8.09 -12.06
C PHE A 250 -14.11 -8.19 -13.59
N ASP A 251 -13.95 -9.38 -14.18
CA ASP A 251 -13.78 -9.49 -15.64
C ASP A 251 -14.97 -8.96 -16.45
N ALA A 252 -16.17 -9.13 -15.90
CA ALA A 252 -17.42 -8.74 -16.55
C ALA A 252 -17.83 -7.29 -16.28
N ASP A 253 -17.13 -6.59 -15.38
CA ASP A 253 -17.52 -5.25 -14.96
C ASP A 253 -17.26 -4.24 -16.08
N ARG A 254 -18.28 -3.39 -16.31
CA ARG A 254 -18.33 -2.39 -17.38
C ARG A 254 -19.14 -1.19 -16.91
N ASP A 255 -18.89 -0.03 -17.52
CA ASP A 255 -19.66 1.19 -17.29
C ASP A 255 -19.80 1.54 -15.79
N TYR A 256 -18.69 1.51 -15.04
CA TYR A 256 -18.69 1.78 -13.60
C TYR A 256 -19.32 3.15 -13.29
N PRO A 257 -20.27 3.23 -12.33
CA PRO A 257 -21.01 4.45 -12.03
C PRO A 257 -20.18 5.44 -11.19
N VAL A 258 -19.24 6.13 -11.83
CA VAL A 258 -18.36 7.13 -11.19
C VAL A 258 -19.13 8.25 -10.48
N GLU A 259 -20.36 8.53 -10.90
CA GLU A 259 -21.24 9.52 -10.26
C GLU A 259 -21.69 9.13 -8.83
N TRP A 260 -21.52 7.88 -8.42
CA TRP A 260 -21.85 7.41 -7.07
C TRP A 260 -20.68 7.54 -6.09
N GLU A 261 -19.49 7.90 -6.56
CA GLU A 261 -18.35 8.20 -5.71
C GLU A 261 -17.88 9.66 -5.85
N PRO A 262 -17.47 10.32 -4.74
CA PRO A 262 -17.26 9.72 -3.42
C PRO A 262 -18.50 9.71 -2.51
N SER A 263 -18.53 8.77 -1.57
CA SER A 263 -19.30 8.86 -0.32
C SER A 263 -18.60 9.80 0.67
N GLY A 264 -19.34 10.32 1.65
CA GLY A 264 -18.88 11.38 2.56
C GLY A 264 -17.71 11.02 3.49
N HIS A 265 -17.30 9.76 3.54
CA HIS A 265 -16.17 9.29 4.36
C HIS A 265 -15.25 8.33 3.60
N ASP A 266 -15.25 8.38 2.27
CA ASP A 266 -14.34 7.57 1.48
C ASP A 266 -12.90 8.08 1.66
N PHE A 267 -11.95 7.14 1.79
CA PHE A 267 -10.51 7.41 1.62
C PHE A 267 -9.92 6.63 0.44
N LEU A 268 -10.72 5.78 -0.22
CA LEU A 268 -10.40 5.06 -1.44
C LEU A 268 -11.42 5.41 -2.51
N SER A 269 -10.99 5.48 -3.77
CA SER A 269 -11.91 5.34 -4.90
C SER A 269 -12.17 3.85 -5.13
N ALA A 270 -13.42 3.43 -5.11
CA ALA A 270 -13.75 2.02 -5.32
C ALA A 270 -13.48 1.61 -6.77
N GLY A 271 -13.84 2.46 -7.74
CA GLY A 271 -13.57 2.22 -9.15
C GLY A 271 -12.07 2.17 -9.46
N LEU A 272 -11.28 3.13 -8.95
CA LEU A 272 -9.84 3.12 -9.17
C LEU A 272 -9.13 1.98 -8.42
N SER A 273 -9.63 1.54 -7.27
CA SER A 273 -9.08 0.37 -6.56
C SER A 273 -9.29 -0.92 -7.36
N GLU A 274 -10.46 -1.09 -7.97
CA GLU A 274 -10.76 -2.21 -8.85
C GLU A 274 -9.89 -2.18 -10.11
N ALA A 275 -9.84 -1.06 -10.81
CA ALA A 275 -9.01 -0.90 -12.00
C ALA A 275 -7.53 -1.12 -11.69
N HIS A 276 -7.05 -0.60 -10.54
CA HIS A 276 -5.67 -0.76 -10.13
C HIS A 276 -5.35 -2.20 -9.75
N LEU A 277 -6.25 -2.97 -9.14
CA LEU A 277 -6.07 -4.41 -8.95
C LEU A 277 -5.99 -5.15 -10.29
N MET A 278 -6.93 -4.89 -11.20
CA MET A 278 -6.97 -5.57 -12.50
C MET A 278 -5.72 -5.28 -13.32
N ALA A 279 -5.17 -4.06 -13.26
CA ALA A 279 -3.87 -3.76 -13.87
C ALA A 279 -2.77 -4.73 -13.39
N ARG A 280 -2.72 -5.04 -12.08
CA ARG A 280 -1.77 -6.01 -11.52
C ARG A 280 -2.01 -7.42 -12.04
N VAL A 281 -3.27 -7.84 -12.09
CA VAL A 281 -3.67 -9.18 -12.53
C VAL A 281 -3.22 -9.43 -13.96
N PHE A 282 -3.57 -8.53 -14.88
CA PHE A 282 -3.13 -8.62 -16.28
C PHE A 282 -1.59 -8.64 -16.40
N GLN A 283 -0.88 -7.87 -15.59
CA GLN A 283 0.59 -7.89 -15.59
C GLN A 283 1.17 -9.21 -15.07
N VAL A 284 0.61 -9.76 -13.99
CA VAL A 284 1.03 -11.07 -13.43
C VAL A 284 0.89 -12.18 -14.46
N GLU A 285 -0.16 -12.12 -15.29
CA GLU A 285 -0.40 -13.08 -16.36
C GLU A 285 0.43 -12.83 -17.64
N GLY A 286 1.24 -11.76 -17.69
CA GLY A 286 1.96 -11.37 -18.91
C GLY A 286 1.06 -10.80 -20.01
N ARG A 287 -0.15 -10.37 -19.67
CA ARG A 287 -1.19 -9.83 -20.56
C ARG A 287 -1.37 -8.32 -20.41
N GLY A 288 -0.33 -7.62 -19.95
CA GLY A 288 -0.40 -6.18 -19.66
C GLY A 288 -0.85 -5.30 -20.83
N GLU A 289 -0.61 -5.73 -22.07
CA GLU A 289 -1.06 -5.03 -23.29
C GLU A 289 -2.59 -5.08 -23.49
N GLU A 290 -3.26 -6.10 -22.96
CA GLU A 290 -4.72 -6.26 -23.07
C GLU A 290 -5.50 -5.38 -22.07
N PHE A 291 -4.84 -4.96 -20.98
CA PHE A 291 -5.49 -4.25 -19.88
C PHE A 291 -6.16 -2.94 -20.32
N GLY A 292 -5.57 -2.20 -21.25
CA GLY A 292 -6.15 -0.94 -21.76
C GLY A 292 -7.55 -1.13 -22.36
N GLY A 293 -7.80 -2.28 -22.99
CA GLY A 293 -9.12 -2.66 -23.51
C GLY A 293 -10.14 -2.93 -22.40
N TRP A 294 -9.74 -3.64 -21.34
CA TRP A 294 -10.59 -3.84 -20.17
C TRP A 294 -10.87 -2.51 -19.45
N LEU A 295 -9.85 -1.68 -19.23
CA LEU A 295 -9.96 -0.38 -18.56
C LEU A 295 -10.92 0.55 -19.29
N SER A 296 -10.87 0.58 -20.63
CA SER A 296 -11.76 1.40 -21.46
C SER A 296 -13.22 0.93 -21.41
N ALA A 297 -13.47 -0.37 -21.19
CA ALA A 297 -14.81 -0.90 -21.01
C ALA A 297 -15.36 -0.66 -19.59
N PHE A 298 -14.47 -0.71 -18.59
CA PHE A 298 -14.82 -0.51 -17.19
C PHE A 298 -15.03 0.97 -16.82
N LEU A 299 -14.10 1.85 -17.20
CA LEU A 299 -14.13 3.29 -16.97
C LEU A 299 -14.04 4.08 -18.29
N PRO A 300 -15.08 4.04 -19.14
CA PRO A 300 -15.05 4.60 -20.50
C PRO A 300 -14.84 6.12 -20.56
N ARG A 301 -15.03 6.82 -19.43
CA ARG A 301 -14.86 8.28 -19.32
C ARG A 301 -13.66 8.70 -18.48
N LEU A 302 -12.79 7.78 -18.09
CA LEU A 302 -11.62 8.09 -17.25
C LEU A 302 -10.79 9.20 -17.88
N GLY A 303 -10.57 10.28 -17.15
CA GLY A 303 -9.74 11.38 -17.62
C GLY A 303 -10.47 12.40 -18.50
N GLN A 304 -11.75 12.22 -18.80
CA GLN A 304 -12.52 13.14 -19.64
C GLN A 304 -12.99 14.38 -18.85
N ALA A 305 -13.50 15.39 -19.56
CA ALA A 305 -14.10 16.56 -18.92
C ALA A 305 -15.36 16.15 -18.13
N GLY A 306 -15.44 16.58 -16.87
CA GLY A 306 -16.55 16.23 -15.97
C GLY A 306 -16.37 14.91 -15.22
N ASP A 307 -15.24 14.23 -15.37
CA ASP A 307 -14.90 13.04 -14.57
C ASP A 307 -14.67 13.42 -13.10
N THR A 308 -15.55 12.92 -12.22
CA THR A 308 -15.54 13.19 -10.77
C THR A 308 -14.35 12.56 -10.06
N LEU A 309 -13.68 11.57 -10.68
CA LEU A 309 -12.45 10.96 -10.16
C LEU A 309 -11.27 11.95 -10.16
N LEU A 310 -11.34 12.98 -11.00
CA LEU A 310 -10.31 14.02 -11.09
C LEU A 310 -10.54 15.19 -10.12
N THR A 311 -11.67 15.21 -9.42
CA THR A 311 -12.00 16.28 -8.47
C THR A 311 -11.22 16.10 -7.17
N VAL A 312 -10.66 17.20 -6.65
CA VAL A 312 -10.06 17.25 -5.32
C VAL A 312 -11.21 17.29 -4.31
N PRO A 313 -11.31 16.33 -3.37
CA PRO A 313 -12.34 16.35 -2.33
C PRO A 313 -12.19 17.55 -1.40
N ASP A 314 -13.31 18.18 -1.03
CA ASP A 314 -13.34 19.22 0.00
C ASP A 314 -13.41 18.59 1.39
N VAL A 315 -12.62 19.10 2.34
CA VAL A 315 -12.66 18.70 3.74
C VAL A 315 -12.97 19.92 4.60
N LEU A 316 -14.15 19.93 5.21
CA LEU A 316 -14.64 21.07 6.00
C LEU A 316 -14.26 20.98 7.48
N ASP A 317 -14.10 19.76 8.00
CA ASP A 317 -13.67 19.49 9.36
C ASP A 317 -12.63 18.36 9.34
N GLY A 318 -11.35 18.71 9.47
CA GLY A 318 -10.24 17.75 9.51
C GLY A 318 -10.05 17.07 10.86
N THR A 319 -10.82 17.44 11.89
CA THR A 319 -10.75 16.85 13.24
C THR A 319 -11.72 15.69 13.43
N ASP A 320 -12.70 15.55 12.54
CA ASP A 320 -13.57 14.37 12.49
C ASP A 320 -12.87 13.23 11.75
N GLY A 321 -12.71 12.09 12.43
CA GLY A 321 -11.99 10.92 11.89
C GLY A 321 -12.56 10.35 10.60
N ARG A 322 -13.85 10.56 10.30
CA ARG A 322 -14.49 10.11 9.06
C ARG A 322 -14.41 11.16 7.97
N LEU A 323 -14.50 12.44 8.28
CA LEU A 323 -14.36 13.50 7.28
C LEU A 323 -12.89 13.68 6.85
N ALA A 324 -11.94 13.47 7.76
CA ALA A 324 -10.50 13.46 7.46
C ALA A 324 -10.12 12.39 6.42
N HIS A 325 -10.92 11.33 6.24
CA HIS A 325 -10.74 10.32 5.18
C HIS A 325 -10.63 10.94 3.78
N LEU A 326 -11.34 12.04 3.52
CA LEU A 326 -11.33 12.70 2.22
C LEU A 326 -9.95 13.28 1.85
N TYR A 327 -9.09 13.57 2.84
CA TYR A 327 -7.68 13.86 2.58
C TYR A 327 -6.97 12.64 1.98
N GLY A 328 -7.17 11.45 2.56
CA GLY A 328 -6.61 10.21 2.02
C GLY A 328 -7.23 9.82 0.69
N LEU A 329 -8.51 10.16 0.42
CA LEU A 329 -9.11 9.97 -0.90
C LEU A 329 -8.37 10.75 -1.98
N SER A 330 -7.96 11.98 -1.68
CA SER A 330 -7.16 12.77 -2.62
C SER A 330 -5.83 12.06 -2.94
N LEU A 331 -5.14 11.54 -1.91
CA LEU A 331 -3.86 10.85 -2.07
C LEU A 331 -4.00 9.47 -2.75
N SER A 332 -5.03 8.70 -2.40
CA SER A 332 -5.29 7.38 -3.00
C SER A 332 -5.70 7.50 -4.47
N ARG A 333 -6.52 8.51 -4.82
CA ARG A 333 -6.80 8.87 -6.22
C ARG A 333 -5.53 9.27 -6.94
N ALA A 334 -4.69 10.12 -6.34
CA ALA A 334 -3.43 10.53 -6.95
C ALA A 334 -2.53 9.32 -7.25
N TRP A 335 -2.39 8.42 -6.30
CA TRP A 335 -1.67 7.17 -6.47
C TRP A 335 -2.22 6.31 -7.61
N GLN A 336 -3.50 5.96 -7.54
CA GLN A 336 -4.10 5.00 -8.47
C GLN A 336 -4.22 5.55 -9.89
N LEU A 337 -4.53 6.85 -10.05
CA LEU A 337 -4.54 7.51 -11.34
C LEU A 337 -3.14 7.54 -11.98
N ARG A 338 -2.09 7.86 -11.21
CA ARG A 338 -0.70 7.81 -11.69
C ARG A 338 -0.31 6.39 -12.11
N ALA A 339 -0.74 5.38 -11.35
CA ALA A 339 -0.46 3.99 -11.66
C ALA A 339 -1.16 3.53 -12.96
N LEU A 340 -2.37 4.01 -13.24
CA LEU A 340 -3.17 3.64 -14.41
C LEU A 340 -2.84 4.45 -15.67
N ALA A 341 -2.21 5.61 -15.53
CA ALA A 341 -1.88 6.50 -16.63
C ALA A 341 -1.12 5.84 -17.81
N PRO A 342 -0.22 4.83 -17.65
CA PRO A 342 0.49 4.23 -18.78
C PRO A 342 -0.41 3.58 -19.84
N TRP A 343 -1.66 3.25 -19.50
CA TRP A 343 -2.63 2.63 -20.43
C TRP A 343 -3.64 3.62 -21.02
N LEU A 344 -3.44 4.92 -20.82
CA LEU A 344 -4.33 5.97 -21.29
C LEU A 344 -3.67 6.80 -22.39
N ASP A 345 -4.48 7.47 -23.19
CA ASP A 345 -3.98 8.37 -24.25
C ASP A 345 -3.12 9.52 -23.67
N GLU A 346 -2.13 9.98 -24.43
CA GLU A 346 -1.18 11.02 -23.97
C GLU A 346 -1.85 12.29 -23.42
N ASP A 347 -2.97 12.71 -24.00
CA ASP A 347 -3.75 13.86 -23.53
C ASP A 347 -4.36 13.63 -22.15
N VAL A 348 -4.83 12.41 -21.91
CA VAL A 348 -5.37 11.98 -20.62
C VAL A 348 -4.26 11.85 -19.59
N GLN A 349 -3.10 11.29 -19.97
CA GLN A 349 -1.92 11.21 -19.11
C GLN A 349 -1.48 12.59 -18.62
N ARG A 350 -1.38 13.58 -19.52
CA ARG A 350 -1.02 14.96 -19.16
C ARG A 350 -2.02 15.58 -18.18
N ARG A 351 -3.32 15.32 -18.36
CA ARG A 351 -4.37 15.80 -17.46
C ARG A 351 -4.26 15.14 -16.08
N ILE A 352 -4.08 13.82 -16.04
CA ILE A 352 -3.86 13.07 -14.79
C ILE A 352 -2.64 13.59 -14.05
N ALA A 353 -1.51 13.83 -14.73
CA ALA A 353 -0.32 14.40 -14.09
C ALA A 353 -0.63 15.74 -13.40
N GLN A 354 -1.35 16.65 -14.07
CA GLN A 354 -1.75 17.94 -13.50
C GLN A 354 -2.76 17.83 -12.36
N VAL A 355 -3.70 16.91 -12.44
CA VAL A 355 -4.72 16.69 -11.41
C VAL A 355 -4.12 16.07 -10.17
N THR A 356 -3.33 15.01 -10.32
CA THR A 356 -2.74 14.29 -9.19
C THR A 356 -1.73 15.16 -8.45
N ALA A 357 -1.00 16.04 -9.14
CA ALA A 357 -0.17 17.07 -8.49
C ALA A 357 -1.00 18.01 -7.60
N ARG A 358 -2.18 18.43 -8.07
CA ARG A 358 -3.12 19.26 -7.27
C ARG A 358 -3.72 18.49 -6.10
N GLN A 359 -4.09 17.22 -6.29
CA GLN A 359 -4.59 16.34 -5.24
C GLN A 359 -3.58 16.18 -4.09
N VAL A 360 -2.31 15.95 -4.41
CA VAL A 360 -1.24 15.85 -3.39
C VAL A 360 -1.01 17.20 -2.71
N SER A 361 -0.86 18.29 -3.48
CA SER A 361 -0.59 19.62 -2.92
C SER A 361 -1.72 20.14 -2.02
N ALA A 362 -2.97 19.79 -2.31
CA ALA A 362 -4.12 20.17 -1.48
C ALA A 362 -4.10 19.52 -0.07
N VAL A 363 -3.43 18.37 0.07
CA VAL A 363 -3.38 17.61 1.32
C VAL A 363 -2.05 17.77 2.05
N GLU A 364 -1.01 18.26 1.37
CA GLU A 364 0.36 18.36 1.88
C GLU A 364 0.47 18.88 3.33
N PRO A 365 -0.18 20.00 3.73
CA PRO A 365 -0.08 20.49 5.11
C PRO A 365 -0.68 19.51 6.14
N GLN A 366 -1.68 18.74 5.76
CA GLN A 366 -2.41 17.84 6.65
C GLN A 366 -1.67 16.52 6.90
N ILE A 367 -0.68 16.19 6.06
CA ILE A 367 0.09 14.94 6.19
C ILE A 367 0.93 14.98 7.47
N SER A 368 1.53 16.13 7.80
CA SER A 368 2.45 16.27 8.94
C SER A 368 1.95 17.24 10.01
N ASP A 369 1.30 18.33 9.61
CA ASP A 369 0.89 19.43 10.52
C ASP A 369 -0.62 19.40 10.83
N GLY A 370 -1.35 18.40 10.32
CA GLY A 370 -2.79 18.23 10.52
C GLY A 370 -3.17 17.69 11.90
N ASP A 371 -4.47 17.50 12.11
CA ASP A 371 -4.98 16.80 13.30
C ASP A 371 -4.53 15.34 13.32
N PHE A 372 -4.47 14.73 14.51
CA PHE A 372 -4.13 13.32 14.67
C PHE A 372 -5.03 12.39 13.85
N MET A 373 -6.30 12.74 13.65
CA MET A 373 -7.23 11.99 12.79
C MET A 373 -6.80 11.91 11.31
N ALA A 374 -5.85 12.76 10.90
CA ALA A 374 -5.22 12.72 9.58
C ALA A 374 -3.77 12.19 9.67
N THR A 375 -2.95 12.72 10.57
CA THR A 375 -1.51 12.45 10.60
C THR A 375 -1.16 11.02 11.01
N HIS A 376 -2.06 10.29 11.67
CA HIS A 376 -1.80 8.90 12.07
C HIS A 376 -1.66 7.91 10.90
N TRP A 377 -2.03 8.30 9.67
CA TRP A 377 -2.07 7.39 8.53
C TRP A 377 -1.72 8.00 7.16
N LEU A 378 -1.94 9.31 6.94
CA LEU A 378 -1.84 9.90 5.60
C LEU A 378 -0.46 9.78 4.93
N VAL A 379 0.62 9.66 5.71
CA VAL A 379 1.98 9.45 5.18
C VAL A 379 2.03 8.22 4.27
N SER A 380 1.30 7.15 4.59
CA SER A 380 1.28 5.92 3.78
C SER A 380 0.77 6.15 2.36
N PHE A 381 -0.34 6.88 2.21
CA PHE A 381 -0.90 7.21 0.91
C PHE A 381 -0.07 8.27 0.18
N ALA A 382 0.56 9.20 0.89
CA ALA A 382 1.47 10.18 0.30
C ALA A 382 2.70 9.50 -0.31
N VAL A 383 3.33 8.58 0.43
CA VAL A 383 4.46 7.77 -0.07
C VAL A 383 4.05 6.98 -1.31
N GLN A 384 2.89 6.32 -1.31
CA GLN A 384 2.39 5.59 -2.48
C GLN A 384 2.17 6.50 -3.69
N ALA A 385 1.57 7.68 -3.50
CA ALA A 385 1.36 8.65 -4.57
C ALA A 385 2.69 9.10 -5.19
N GLU A 386 3.71 9.35 -4.35
CA GLU A 386 5.04 9.76 -4.81
C GLU A 386 5.80 8.64 -5.54
N LEU A 387 5.70 7.40 -5.05
CA LEU A 387 6.30 6.24 -5.73
C LEU A 387 5.71 6.05 -7.13
N ALA A 388 4.41 6.25 -7.29
CA ALA A 388 3.76 6.15 -8.60
C ALA A 388 4.14 7.28 -9.58
N SER A 389 4.59 8.44 -9.09
CA SER A 389 5.13 9.52 -9.95
C SER A 389 6.48 9.18 -10.57
N SER A 390 7.25 8.26 -9.97
CA SER A 390 8.66 8.02 -10.33
C SER A 390 8.85 7.25 -11.65
N LYS A 391 7.78 7.09 -12.44
CA LYS A 391 7.75 6.45 -13.76
C LYS A 391 7.62 7.44 -14.93
N TYR A 392 7.56 8.73 -14.64
CA TYR A 392 7.37 9.81 -15.62
C TYR A 392 8.51 10.84 -15.59
#